data_AF-A0A536ZIP0-F1
#
_entry.id   AF-A0A536ZIP0-F1
#
_cell.length_a   1.000
_cell.length_b   1.000
_cell.length_c   1.000
_cell.angle_alpha   90.00
_cell.angle_beta   90.00
_cell.angle_gamma   90.00
#
_symmetry.space_group_name_H-M   'P 1'
#
loop_
_entity.id
_entity.type
_entity.pdbx_description
1 polymer ?
#
loop_
_entity_poly.entity_id
_entity_poly.type
_entity_poly.pdbx_seq_one_letter_code
_entity_poly.pdbx_strand_id
1 'polypeptide(L)'
;MNRFPLALRFAAAAALSFLVATGASGQAPVAAPTERPAPGSVIKAIALDASVEERILALDPEHITDADVRSTLAAGPAPRIMLFHGGVYPVHLLMESFSRFLTGMGYPEERIRDAGDGSLSRSPYEPSDR
;
A
#
# COMPACT_ATOMS: atom_id res chain seq x y z
N MET A 1 15.22 -3.12 -54.97
CA MET A 1 13.80 -3.52 -54.92
C MET A 1 13.76 -5.02 -54.61
N ASN A 2 14.01 -5.40 -53.36
CA ASN A 2 14.24 -6.81 -52.98
C ASN A 2 12.97 -7.40 -52.35
N ARG A 3 12.33 -8.32 -53.08
CA ARG A 3 11.14 -9.06 -52.65
C ARG A 3 11.56 -10.21 -51.74
N PHE A 4 11.68 -9.95 -50.44
CA PHE A 4 11.78 -11.01 -49.44
C PHE A 4 10.42 -11.71 -49.30
N PRO A 5 10.33 -13.04 -49.39
CA PRO A 5 9.06 -13.75 -49.42
C PRO A 5 8.35 -13.63 -48.07
N LEU A 6 7.10 -13.19 -48.12
CA LEU A 6 6.19 -12.94 -47.00
C LEU A 6 6.11 -14.11 -46.01
N ALA A 7 6.37 -15.34 -46.47
CA ALA A 7 6.40 -16.56 -45.67
C ALA A 7 7.45 -16.56 -44.54
N LEU A 8 8.58 -15.87 -44.72
CA LEU A 8 9.64 -15.82 -43.70
C LEU A 8 9.25 -14.94 -42.50
N ARG A 9 8.37 -13.96 -42.72
CA ARG A 9 7.87 -13.06 -41.67
C ARG A 9 6.86 -13.75 -40.74
N PHE A 10 6.07 -14.70 -41.26
CA PHE A 10 5.11 -15.45 -40.47
C PHE A 10 5.77 -16.53 -39.59
N ALA A 11 6.85 -17.16 -40.09
CA ALA A 11 7.62 -18.13 -39.30
C ALA A 11 8.32 -17.49 -38.08
N ALA A 12 8.82 -16.24 -38.23
CA ALA A 12 9.44 -15.52 -37.12
C ALA A 12 8.43 -15.09 -36.04
N ALA A 13 7.18 -14.78 -36.42
CA ALA A 13 6.13 -14.38 -35.48
C ALA A 13 5.63 -15.57 -34.61
N ALA A 14 5.66 -16.79 -35.13
CA ALA A 14 5.27 -17.99 -34.39
C ALA A 14 6.35 -18.45 -33.38
N ALA A 15 7.63 -18.24 -33.67
CA ALA A 15 8.71 -18.54 -32.74
C ALA A 15 8.78 -17.55 -31.57
N LEU A 16 8.40 -16.28 -31.79
CA LEU A 16 8.41 -15.25 -30.74
C LEU A 16 7.24 -15.41 -29.74
N SER A 17 6.13 -16.02 -30.15
CA SER A 17 4.98 -16.27 -29.26
C SER A 17 5.17 -17.49 -28.35
N PHE A 18 6.08 -18.41 -28.67
CA PHE A 18 6.39 -19.55 -27.80
C PHE A 18 7.39 -19.22 -26.68
N LEU A 19 8.18 -18.14 -26.84
CA LEU A 19 9.19 -17.72 -25.85
C LEU A 19 8.59 -16.92 -24.67
N VAL A 20 7.36 -16.41 -24.80
CA VAL A 20 6.71 -15.58 -23.75
C VAL A 20 5.97 -16.43 -22.70
N ALA A 21 5.76 -17.72 -22.95
CA ALA A 21 4.92 -18.58 -22.11
C ALA A 21 5.65 -19.33 -20.98
N THR A 22 6.98 -19.20 -20.82
CA THR A 22 7.77 -20.05 -19.91
C THR A 22 8.36 -19.34 -18.69
N GLY A 23 8.04 -18.07 -18.45
CA GLY A 23 8.63 -17.28 -17.35
C GLY A 23 7.86 -17.26 -16.02
N ALA A 24 6.67 -17.87 -15.92
CA ALA A 24 5.85 -17.84 -14.71
C ALA A 24 6.23 -18.96 -13.72
N SER A 25 7.51 -19.13 -13.42
CA SER A 25 7.94 -19.86 -12.23
C SER A 25 7.67 -18.97 -11.01
N GLY A 26 6.44 -19.04 -10.49
CA GLY A 26 6.10 -18.49 -9.19
C GLY A 26 7.00 -19.13 -8.14
N GLN A 27 7.92 -18.36 -7.56
CA GLN A 27 8.64 -18.79 -6.37
C GLN A 27 7.59 -19.05 -5.29
N ALA A 28 7.53 -20.29 -4.80
CA ALA A 28 6.73 -20.60 -3.62
C ALA A 28 7.21 -19.68 -2.48
N PRO A 29 6.29 -19.02 -1.73
CA PRO A 29 6.70 -18.16 -0.64
C PRO A 29 7.52 -18.99 0.36
N VAL A 30 8.74 -18.56 0.63
CA VAL A 30 9.54 -19.12 1.73
C VAL A 30 8.73 -18.87 3.00
N ALA A 31 8.27 -19.94 3.64
CA ALA A 31 7.55 -19.85 4.90
C ALA A 31 8.51 -19.28 5.95
N ALA A 32 8.42 -17.98 6.20
CA ALA A 32 9.08 -17.37 7.33
C ALA A 32 8.57 -18.05 8.61
N PRO A 33 9.44 -18.37 9.59
CA PRO A 33 8.99 -18.85 10.89
C PRO A 33 8.07 -17.79 11.50
N THR A 34 6.77 -18.03 11.48
CA THR A 34 5.77 -17.17 12.10
C THR A 34 5.61 -17.62 13.55
N GLU A 35 6.61 -17.28 14.37
CA GLU A 35 6.41 -17.37 15.81
C GLU A 35 5.32 -16.36 16.19
N ARG A 36 4.22 -16.86 16.76
CA ARG A 36 3.13 -16.00 17.20
C ARG A 36 3.68 -15.10 18.31
N PRO A 37 3.67 -13.77 18.14
CA PRO A 37 4.17 -12.88 19.17
C PRO A 37 3.39 -13.13 20.46
N ALA A 38 4.11 -13.19 21.59
CA ALA A 38 3.49 -13.37 22.89
C ALA A 38 2.44 -12.26 23.13
N PRO A 39 1.26 -12.56 23.70
CA PRO A 39 0.26 -11.55 24.01
C PRO A 39 0.88 -10.37 24.79
N GLY A 40 0.69 -9.14 24.30
CA GLY A 40 1.25 -7.93 24.91
C GLY A 40 2.68 -7.57 24.50
N SER A 41 3.42 -8.43 23.80
CA SER A 41 4.79 -8.13 23.34
C SER A 41 4.86 -7.01 22.30
N VAL A 42 3.79 -6.83 21.51
CA VAL A 42 3.69 -5.80 20.47
C VAL A 42 3.17 -4.45 21.01
N ILE A 43 2.52 -4.45 22.18
CA ILE A 43 1.94 -3.25 22.80
C ILE A 43 3.04 -2.30 23.31
N LYS A 44 4.25 -2.82 23.57
CA LYS A 44 5.35 -2.07 24.19
C LYS A 44 5.97 -0.95 23.31
N ALA A 45 5.49 -0.74 22.09
CA ALA A 45 6.07 0.21 21.13
C ALA A 45 5.23 1.48 20.88
N ILE A 46 3.99 1.54 21.39
CA ILE A 46 3.13 2.71 21.19
C ILE A 46 3.17 3.55 22.47
N ALA A 47 4.08 4.53 22.49
CA ALA A 47 4.10 5.54 23.56
C ALA A 47 2.89 6.48 23.35
N LEU A 48 1.81 6.21 24.07
CA LEU A 48 0.63 7.07 24.11
C LEU A 48 0.65 7.88 25.42
N ASP A 49 0.36 9.18 25.32
CA ASP A 49 0.17 10.02 26.51
C ASP A 49 -1.03 9.53 27.32
N ALA A 50 -0.87 9.39 28.63
CA ALA A 50 -1.91 8.82 29.50
C ALA A 50 -3.22 9.62 29.46
N SER A 51 -3.16 10.94 29.26
CA SER A 51 -4.38 11.75 29.15
C SER A 51 -5.12 11.51 27.84
N VAL A 52 -4.39 11.22 26.75
CA VAL A 52 -4.98 10.86 25.46
C VAL A 52 -5.61 9.48 25.54
N GLU A 53 -4.91 8.51 26.14
CA GLU A 53 -5.41 7.15 26.36
C GLU A 53 -6.74 7.16 27.14
N GLU A 54 -6.80 7.87 28.25
CA GLU A 54 -8.01 7.98 29.07
C GLU A 54 -9.18 8.57 28.28
N ARG A 55 -8.94 9.64 27.51
CA ARG A 55 -9.98 10.25 26.65
C ARG A 55 -10.47 9.29 25.57
N ILE A 56 -9.58 8.51 24.95
CA ILE A 56 -9.96 7.52 23.93
C ILE A 56 -10.81 6.40 24.56
N LEU A 57 -10.39 5.88 25.71
CA LEU A 57 -11.10 4.79 26.40
C LEU A 57 -12.45 5.22 26.97
N ALA A 58 -12.67 6.52 27.18
CA ALA A 58 -13.94 7.07 27.64
C ALA A 58 -14.99 7.27 26.54
N LEU A 59 -14.62 7.11 25.26
CA LEU A 59 -15.55 7.25 24.13
C LEU A 59 -16.56 6.09 24.11
N ASP A 60 -17.79 6.41 23.68
CA ASP A 60 -18.79 5.40 23.32
C ASP A 60 -18.64 5.07 21.82
N PRO A 61 -18.22 3.84 21.45
CA PRO A 61 -18.00 3.46 20.06
C PRO A 61 -19.25 3.57 19.17
N GLU A 62 -20.45 3.47 19.75
CA GLU A 62 -21.71 3.55 19.00
C GLU A 62 -22.16 5.01 18.75
N HIS A 63 -21.53 5.99 19.40
CA HIS A 63 -21.94 7.40 19.36
C HIS A 63 -20.76 8.37 19.15
N ILE A 64 -19.89 8.07 18.19
CA ILE A 64 -18.73 8.92 17.86
C ILE A 64 -19.16 10.15 17.05
N THR A 65 -18.73 11.33 17.49
CA THR A 65 -18.96 12.60 16.78
C THR A 65 -17.73 13.05 15.98
N ASP A 66 -17.94 13.96 15.02
CA ASP A 66 -16.84 14.61 14.28
C ASP A 66 -15.82 15.29 15.21
N ALA A 67 -16.27 15.83 16.35
CA ALA A 67 -15.40 16.45 17.32
C ALA A 67 -14.49 15.42 18.01
N ASP A 68 -15.03 14.25 18.35
CA ASP A 68 -14.27 13.15 18.96
C ASP A 68 -13.19 12.66 18.00
N VAL A 69 -13.52 12.53 16.71
CA VAL A 69 -12.56 12.16 15.67
C VAL A 69 -11.43 13.19 15.61
N ARG A 70 -11.76 14.49 15.49
CA ARG A 70 -10.76 15.54 15.24
C ARG A 70 -9.92 15.91 16.47
N SER A 71 -10.44 15.75 17.68
CA SER A 71 -9.79 16.23 18.91
C SER A 71 -9.28 15.11 19.83
N THR A 72 -9.93 13.95 19.83
CA THR A 72 -9.55 12.82 20.70
C THR A 72 -8.83 11.74 19.90
N LEU A 73 -9.46 11.20 18.84
CA LEU A 73 -8.88 10.09 18.08
C LEU A 73 -7.67 10.53 17.24
N ALA A 74 -7.70 11.73 16.66
CA ALA A 74 -6.58 12.28 15.90
C ALA A 74 -5.32 12.54 16.75
N ALA A 75 -5.47 12.73 18.08
CA ALA A 75 -4.34 12.86 19.00
C ALA A 75 -3.70 11.50 19.36
N GLY A 76 -4.39 10.41 19.03
CA GLY A 76 -3.90 9.06 19.23
C GLY A 76 -2.73 8.72 18.31
N PRO A 77 -2.04 7.61 18.56
CA PRO A 77 -0.94 7.16 17.75
C PRO A 77 -1.48 6.62 16.42
N ALA A 78 -1.20 7.30 15.33
CA ALA A 78 -1.55 6.83 14.00
C ALA A 78 -0.42 5.94 13.42
N PRO A 79 -0.71 4.69 13.03
CA PRO A 79 0.25 3.87 12.29
C PRO A 79 0.60 4.52 10.93
N ARG A 80 1.48 3.91 10.14
CA ARG A 80 1.75 4.37 8.77
C ARG A 80 0.92 3.52 7.80
N ILE A 81 0.21 4.16 6.87
CA ILE A 81 -0.48 3.49 5.76
C ILE A 81 0.29 3.78 4.48
N MET A 82 0.61 2.73 3.70
CA MET A 82 1.26 2.86 2.40
C MET A 82 0.30 2.35 1.33
N LEU A 83 -0.02 3.19 0.35
CA LEU A 83 -0.99 2.86 -0.71
C LEU A 83 -0.26 2.41 -1.98
N PHE A 84 -0.14 1.10 -2.17
CA PHE A 84 0.49 0.54 -3.36
C PHE A 84 -0.53 0.38 -4.51
N HIS A 85 -0.15 0.77 -5.72
CA HIS A 85 -0.93 0.55 -6.94
C HIS A 85 -0.18 -0.37 -7.92
N GLY A 86 -0.78 -1.50 -8.29
CA GLY A 86 -0.17 -2.44 -9.23
C GLY A 86 -0.28 -2.05 -10.71
N GLY A 87 -1.01 -0.98 -11.05
CA GLY A 87 -1.25 -0.53 -12.43
C GLY A 87 -0.89 0.93 -12.64
N VAL A 88 -0.36 1.26 -13.83
CA VAL A 88 0.18 2.60 -14.16
C VAL A 88 -0.90 3.69 -14.16
N TYR A 89 -2.05 3.42 -14.79
CA TYR A 89 -3.21 4.32 -14.85
C TYR A 89 -4.48 3.50 -15.10
N PRO A 90 -5.64 3.78 -14.47
CA PRO A 90 -5.96 4.88 -13.55
C PRO A 90 -5.84 4.53 -12.06
N VAL A 91 -5.25 3.38 -11.71
CA VAL A 91 -5.28 2.85 -10.33
C VAL A 91 -4.59 3.77 -9.31
N HIS A 92 -3.53 4.48 -9.72
CA HIS A 92 -2.89 5.47 -8.83
C HIS A 92 -3.89 6.55 -8.39
N LEU A 93 -4.78 7.04 -9.27
CA LEU A 93 -5.80 8.03 -8.94
C LEU A 93 -6.82 7.49 -7.93
N LEU A 94 -7.14 6.19 -8.02
CA LEU A 94 -8.01 5.55 -7.04
C LEU A 94 -7.35 5.52 -5.66
N MET A 95 -6.04 5.24 -5.60
CA MET A 95 -5.29 5.28 -4.34
C MET A 95 -5.18 6.70 -3.79
N GLU A 96 -4.97 7.72 -4.62
CA GLU A 96 -5.01 9.12 -4.17
C GLU A 96 -6.39 9.51 -3.62
N SER A 97 -7.47 9.09 -4.27
CA SER A 97 -8.84 9.31 -3.79
C SER A 97 -9.06 8.64 -2.43
N PHE A 98 -8.57 7.40 -2.28
CA PHE A 98 -8.65 6.68 -1.00
C PHE A 98 -7.84 7.38 0.10
N SER A 99 -6.66 7.93 -0.21
CA SER A 99 -5.90 8.75 0.74
C SER A 99 -6.70 9.97 1.21
N ARG A 100 -7.39 10.66 0.29
CA ARG A 100 -8.21 11.84 0.65
C ARG A 100 -9.40 11.44 1.52
N PHE A 101 -10.00 10.27 1.24
CA PHE A 101 -11.04 9.70 2.10
C PHE A 101 -10.52 9.46 3.52
N LEU A 102 -9.36 8.79 3.69
CA LEU A 102 -8.75 8.56 5.00
C LEU A 102 -8.44 9.88 5.73
N THR A 103 -7.92 10.87 5.00
CA THR A 103 -7.63 12.19 5.55
C THR A 103 -8.92 12.89 6.02
N GLY A 104 -9.99 12.78 5.24
CA GLY A 104 -11.32 13.29 5.61
C GLY A 104 -11.89 12.62 6.86
N MET A 105 -11.56 11.36 7.09
CA MET A 105 -11.89 10.60 8.31
C MET A 105 -11.00 10.96 9.51
N GLY A 106 -10.10 11.94 9.37
CA GLY A 106 -9.21 12.40 10.45
C GLY A 106 -7.87 11.68 10.51
N TYR A 107 -7.53 10.82 9.53
CA TYR A 107 -6.22 10.20 9.48
C TYR A 107 -5.14 11.24 9.10
N PRO A 108 -4.00 11.30 9.80
CA PRO A 108 -2.94 12.26 9.49
C PRO A 108 -2.33 11.99 8.11
N GLU A 109 -2.37 13.00 7.24
CA GLU A 109 -1.92 12.89 5.85
C GLU A 109 -0.42 12.58 5.74
N GLU A 110 0.38 13.12 6.66
CA GLU A 110 1.82 12.85 6.77
C GLU A 110 2.14 11.37 7.08
N ARG A 111 1.17 10.62 7.63
CA ARG A 111 1.28 9.18 7.85
C ARG A 111 0.88 8.35 6.64
N ILE A 112 0.36 8.98 5.59
CA ILE A 112 0.03 8.35 4.30
C ILE A 112 1.07 8.69 3.24
N ARG A 113 1.54 9.94 3.21
CA ARG A 113 2.52 10.43 2.23
C ARG A 113 3.81 9.62 2.24
N ASP A 114 4.31 9.30 1.05
CA ASP A 114 5.64 8.72 0.87
C ASP A 114 6.72 9.66 1.46
N ALA A 115 7.73 9.09 2.11
CA ALA A 115 8.75 9.89 2.79
C ALA A 115 9.80 10.47 1.82
N GLY A 116 9.95 9.88 0.64
CA GLY A 116 10.91 10.32 -0.38
C GLY A 116 10.37 11.46 -1.23
N ASP A 117 9.16 11.34 -1.77
CA ASP A 117 8.60 12.35 -2.68
C ASP A 117 7.23 12.92 -2.28
N GLY A 118 6.66 12.47 -1.16
CA GLY A 118 5.37 12.97 -0.68
C GLY A 118 4.18 12.50 -1.50
N SER A 119 4.35 11.59 -2.46
CA SER A 119 3.23 11.01 -3.20
C SER A 119 2.24 10.30 -2.28
N LEU A 120 0.96 10.28 -2.67
CA LEU A 120 -0.11 9.60 -1.91
C LEU A 120 -0.32 8.14 -2.37
N SER A 121 0.44 7.69 -3.37
CA SER A 121 0.37 6.32 -3.86
C SER A 121 1.71 5.91 -4.46
N ARG A 122 2.09 4.65 -4.25
CA ARG A 122 3.39 4.12 -4.64
C ARG A 122 3.28 2.98 -5.66
N SER A 123 4.14 3.01 -6.66
CA SER A 123 4.26 1.88 -7.58
C SER A 123 5.20 0.83 -7.00
N PRO A 124 4.82 -0.47 -6.98
CA PRO A 124 5.72 -1.55 -6.57
C PRO A 124 6.85 -1.80 -7.59
N TYR A 125 6.81 -1.14 -8.74
CA TYR A 125 7.83 -1.25 -9.80
C TYR A 125 8.88 -0.13 -9.74
N GLU A 126 8.82 0.74 -8.73
CA GLU A 126 9.87 1.73 -8.51
C GLU A 126 11.21 1.07 -8.16
N PRO A 127 12.34 1.67 -8.57
CA PRO A 127 13.66 1.20 -8.15
C PRO A 127 13.79 1.19 -6.62
N SER A 128 14.46 0.16 -6.08
CA SER A 128 14.63 -0.03 -4.64
C SER A 128 15.84 0.71 -4.05
N ASP A 129 16.70 1.27 -4.90
CA ASP A 129 17.92 2.00 -4.55
C ASP A 129 17.69 3.50 -4.31
N ARG A 130 16.42 3.90 -4.19
CA ARG A 130 16.00 5.27 -3.90
C ARG A 130 16.06 5.60 -2.42
#